data_AF-R6D663-F1
#
_entry.id   AF-R6D663-F1
#
_cell.length_a   1.000
_cell.length_b   1.000
_cell.length_c   1.000
_cell.angle_alpha   90.00
_cell.angle_beta   90.00
_cell.angle_gamma   90.00
#
_symmetry.space_group_name_H-M   'P 1'
#
loop_
_entity.id
_entity.type
_entity.pdbx_description
1 polymer ?
#
loop_
_entity_poly.entity_id
_entity_poly.type
_entity_poly.pdbx_seq_one_letter_code
_entity_poly.pdbx_strand_id
1 'polypeptide(L)'
;MKFEALKRSIKLNENDACTIYLALCLMDSLYLDIKKESGKNLENNELGNAAKLPIMLARQCRLIRKIYANNIEAMYNYKDSIEKQMNEMADIEKELLQLSDSLEGFDLDKKTLAELNEELAEAQKQKQKHSEIVEQISDAKARLSGFETLDIATEKAELADLEKKCTEFETAYGDVLKQKSKLQNSLDELSEKKSGLENDILDSKCEISDTENAISALEEEMRRLNVSKEEFHSNYAELKEVLPELSKEVELLRPKAEQLVSEKQRLESEKNELKRQRDESFEKSAEIKIEIEDLTSRNEKYKIKIAELAKQRDELETVKNASQRECEQLNSTISSSSEQVRKLKEEIIPKQNTLIEQYKATLLTLNDKMNEQKNRIGAMEGHIAEKQKAIDESAEKISGYNETIGSLTKTLEANSTEISELQTTLSELENRSDLEQVEKRKEQLAAAISKLEEAQRLSNDMETQISEKQDMLSAAQKKYEEMLQTKRALENQMNSIKEILREIEYVDKDDYRFKLKRSGERLGSLIKAANDLKSSLAAMHKVVFGGDFDESCSMAANLEQVLLGIDDKIDDIQKNLYQCGKLCSEKFVLED
;
A
#
# COMPACT_ATOMS: atom_id res chain seq x y z
N MET A 1 14.13 9.68 7.23
CA MET A 1 14.81 10.25 6.05
C MET A 1 15.85 9.27 5.57
N LYS A 2 15.78 8.84 4.31
CA LYS A 2 16.77 7.92 3.73
C LYS A 2 17.98 8.61 3.08
N PHE A 3 17.88 9.92 2.80
CA PHE A 3 18.95 10.76 2.24
C PHE A 3 19.51 10.27 0.89
N GLU A 4 18.62 9.84 -0.01
CA GLU A 4 18.98 9.18 -1.28
C GLU A 4 19.34 10.13 -2.43
N ALA A 5 19.04 11.43 -2.33
CA ALA A 5 19.59 12.45 -3.22
C ALA A 5 20.96 12.91 -2.70
N LEU A 6 21.09 13.19 -1.39
CA LEU A 6 22.36 13.56 -0.76
C LEU A 6 23.44 12.49 -0.96
N LYS A 7 23.14 11.20 -0.70
CA LYS A 7 24.09 10.09 -0.94
C LYS A 7 24.61 10.05 -2.37
N ARG A 8 23.73 10.26 -3.36
CA ARG A 8 24.11 10.31 -4.78
C ARG A 8 24.97 11.54 -5.09
N SER A 9 24.63 12.69 -4.53
CA SER A 9 25.38 13.93 -4.71
C SER A 9 26.77 13.89 -4.06
N ILE A 10 26.91 13.28 -2.88
CA ILE A 10 28.24 12.99 -2.28
C ILE A 10 29.03 12.09 -3.22
N LYS A 11 28.46 10.96 -3.64
CA LYS A 11 29.16 9.96 -4.46
C LYS A 11 29.53 10.42 -5.87
N LEU A 12 28.76 11.35 -6.45
CA LEU A 12 29.08 11.94 -7.76
C LEU A 12 30.29 12.87 -7.71
N ASN A 13 30.51 13.54 -6.58
CA ASN A 13 31.57 14.55 -6.39
C ASN A 13 32.65 14.06 -5.41
N GLU A 14 32.81 12.74 -5.23
CA GLU A 14 33.72 12.11 -4.24
C GLU A 14 35.21 12.44 -4.48
N ASN A 15 35.57 12.86 -5.71
CA ASN A 15 36.94 13.22 -6.11
C ASN A 15 37.16 14.74 -6.26
N ASP A 16 36.13 15.57 -6.11
CA ASP A 16 36.21 17.01 -6.36
C ASP A 16 36.74 17.78 -5.15
N ALA A 17 37.47 18.87 -5.42
CA ALA A 17 37.94 19.76 -4.37
C ALA A 17 36.76 20.36 -3.59
N CYS A 18 36.88 20.45 -2.26
CA CYS A 18 35.80 20.88 -1.37
C CYS A 18 35.51 22.39 -1.48
N THR A 19 34.81 22.77 -2.54
CA THR A 19 34.43 24.15 -2.87
C THR A 19 33.12 24.58 -2.19
N ILE A 20 32.90 25.89 -2.10
CA ILE A 20 31.62 26.47 -1.65
C ILE A 20 30.46 26.04 -2.56
N TYR A 21 30.72 25.91 -3.86
CA TYR A 21 29.74 25.40 -4.84
C TYR A 21 29.31 23.96 -4.52
N LEU A 22 30.27 23.05 -4.29
CA LEU A 22 29.97 21.67 -3.89
C LEU A 22 29.17 21.63 -2.57
N ALA A 23 29.54 22.44 -1.57
CA ALA A 23 28.80 22.52 -0.32
C ALA A 23 27.32 22.95 -0.53
N LEU A 24 27.04 23.87 -1.45
CA LEU A 24 25.67 24.26 -1.81
C LEU A 24 24.92 23.13 -2.52
N CYS A 25 25.52 22.46 -3.52
CA CYS A 25 24.90 21.33 -4.22
C CYS A 25 24.54 20.17 -3.27
N LEU A 26 25.36 19.92 -2.26
CA LEU A 26 25.07 18.94 -1.20
C LEU A 26 23.92 19.38 -0.30
N MET A 27 23.84 20.67 0.07
CA MET A 27 22.73 21.23 0.86
C MET A 27 21.39 21.16 0.10
N ASP A 28 21.36 21.49 -1.19
CA ASP A 28 20.14 21.36 -2.00
C ASP A 28 19.70 19.90 -2.15
N SER A 29 20.66 18.98 -2.28
CA SER A 29 20.40 17.53 -2.32
C SER A 29 19.78 17.03 -1.00
N LEU A 30 20.28 17.51 0.13
CA LEU A 30 19.72 17.27 1.47
C LEU A 30 18.30 17.86 1.60
N TYR A 31 18.08 19.08 1.13
CA TYR A 31 16.75 19.72 1.15
C TYR A 31 15.74 18.97 0.26
N LEU A 32 16.17 18.40 -0.87
CA LEU A 32 15.34 17.52 -1.71
C LEU A 32 14.87 16.27 -0.96
N ASP A 33 15.75 15.63 -0.19
CA ASP A 33 15.40 14.44 0.61
C ASP A 33 14.48 14.78 1.78
N ILE A 34 14.73 15.91 2.48
CA ILE A 34 13.85 16.39 3.56
C ILE A 34 12.44 16.69 3.00
N LYS A 35 12.35 17.34 1.84
CA LYS A 35 11.06 17.66 1.19
C LYS A 35 10.32 16.39 0.73
N LYS A 36 11.04 15.40 0.18
CA LYS A 36 10.46 14.11 -0.24
C LYS A 36 9.89 13.31 0.93
N GLU A 37 10.56 13.32 2.08
CA GLU A 37 10.12 12.49 3.22
C GLU A 37 9.12 13.20 4.15
N SER A 38 9.06 14.54 4.15
CA SER A 38 8.11 15.32 4.96
C SER A 38 6.86 15.80 4.22
N GLY A 39 6.88 15.80 2.88
CA GLY A 39 5.80 16.37 2.06
C GLY A 39 5.70 17.91 2.11
N LYS A 40 6.59 18.59 2.83
CA LYS A 40 6.60 20.05 3.02
C LYS A 40 7.96 20.64 2.64
N ASN A 41 8.00 21.94 2.30
CA ASN A 41 9.27 22.69 2.24
C ASN A 41 9.93 22.71 3.64
N LEU A 42 11.25 22.92 3.67
CA LEU A 42 12.05 22.91 4.91
C LEU A 42 11.49 23.88 5.97
N GLU A 43 11.13 25.10 5.55
CA GLU A 43 10.55 26.17 6.38
C GLU A 43 9.26 25.75 7.12
N ASN A 44 8.51 24.79 6.56
CA ASN A 44 7.19 24.38 7.04
C ASN A 44 7.21 23.06 7.84
N ASN A 45 8.39 22.59 8.22
CA ASN A 45 8.57 21.39 9.05
C ASN A 45 8.63 21.75 10.54
N GLU A 46 7.89 21.01 11.37
CA GLU A 46 7.91 21.19 12.83
C GLU A 46 9.26 20.73 13.40
N LEU A 47 9.92 21.64 14.13
CA LEU A 47 11.31 21.48 14.53
C LEU A 47 11.44 20.56 15.75
N GLY A 48 11.59 19.26 15.47
CA GLY A 48 11.77 18.20 16.46
C GLY A 48 12.88 18.51 17.48
N ASN A 49 12.49 18.65 18.75
CA ASN A 49 13.33 19.00 19.90
C ASN A 49 14.11 20.32 19.72
N ALA A 50 13.39 21.43 19.93
CA ALA A 50 13.89 22.80 19.88
C ALA A 50 15.10 23.13 20.78
N ALA A 51 15.49 22.26 21.73
CA ALA A 51 16.71 22.43 22.51
C ALA A 51 17.97 21.94 21.77
N LYS A 52 17.86 20.92 20.91
CA LYS A 52 19.01 20.38 20.15
C LYS A 52 19.26 21.10 18.84
N LEU A 53 18.23 21.56 18.14
CA LEU A 53 18.39 22.22 16.84
C LEU A 53 19.29 23.47 16.90
N PRO A 54 19.16 24.42 17.86
CA PRO A 54 20.04 25.58 17.94
C PRO A 54 21.50 25.21 18.20
N ILE A 55 21.74 24.10 18.92
CA ILE A 55 23.10 23.58 19.19
C ILE A 55 23.70 22.95 17.92
N MET A 56 22.89 22.22 17.14
CA MET A 56 23.33 21.64 15.86
C MET A 56 23.53 22.71 14.79
N LEU A 57 22.65 23.70 14.69
CA LEU A 57 22.82 24.88 13.84
C LEU A 57 24.04 25.69 14.28
N ALA A 58 24.24 25.94 15.58
CA ALA A 58 25.44 26.63 16.07
C ALA A 58 26.73 25.84 15.79
N ARG A 59 26.70 24.49 15.80
CA ARG A 59 27.83 23.67 15.34
C ARG A 59 28.05 23.81 13.83
N GLN A 60 27.00 23.72 13.01
CA GLN A 60 27.08 23.92 11.56
C GLN A 60 27.61 25.32 11.23
N CYS A 61 27.04 26.38 11.80
CA CYS A 61 27.50 27.76 11.60
C CYS A 61 28.95 27.98 12.08
N ARG A 62 29.42 27.32 13.15
CA ARG A 62 30.84 27.35 13.54
C ARG A 62 31.73 26.60 12.54
N LEU A 63 31.27 25.47 12.01
CA LEU A 63 32.04 24.65 11.07
C LEU A 63 32.12 25.33 9.70
N ILE A 64 31.01 25.88 9.20
CA ILE A 64 30.93 26.76 8.02
C ILE A 64 31.80 28.00 8.24
N ARG A 65 31.70 28.70 9.39
CA ARG A 65 32.54 29.87 9.69
C ARG A 65 34.03 29.51 9.78
N LYS A 66 34.38 28.30 10.22
CA LYS A 66 35.78 27.82 10.21
C LYS A 66 36.26 27.51 8.79
N ILE A 67 35.47 26.81 7.97
CA ILE A 67 35.80 26.60 6.54
C ILE A 67 35.94 27.95 5.84
N TYR A 68 35.03 28.88 6.07
CA TYR A 68 35.04 30.22 5.47
C TYR A 68 36.24 31.05 5.96
N ALA A 69 36.65 30.96 7.22
CA ALA A 69 37.85 31.63 7.74
C ALA A 69 39.15 31.04 7.17
N ASN A 70 39.29 29.71 7.18
CA ASN A 70 40.42 29.00 6.58
C ASN A 70 40.54 29.31 5.07
N ASN A 71 39.41 29.35 4.36
CA ASN A 71 39.38 29.69 2.94
C ASN A 71 39.50 31.20 2.69
N ILE A 72 39.25 32.07 3.68
CA ILE A 72 39.47 33.52 3.58
C ILE A 72 40.95 33.82 3.47
N GLU A 73 41.81 33.19 4.29
CA GLU A 73 43.26 33.37 4.19
C GLU A 73 43.79 32.85 2.85
N ALA A 74 43.30 31.70 2.38
CA ALA A 74 43.61 31.20 1.04
C ALA A 74 43.14 32.16 -0.08
N MET A 75 41.92 32.71 0.01
CA MET A 75 41.38 33.66 -0.96
C MET A 75 42.13 35.00 -0.97
N TYR A 76 42.57 35.51 0.19
CA TYR A 76 43.45 36.68 0.23
C TYR A 76 44.82 36.37 -0.38
N ASN A 77 45.44 35.24 -0.03
CA ASN A 77 46.72 34.82 -0.64
C ASN A 77 46.60 34.64 -2.17
N TYR A 78 45.50 34.10 -2.67
CA TYR A 78 45.24 34.01 -4.12
C TYR A 78 44.98 35.39 -4.74
N LYS A 79 44.21 36.26 -4.09
CA LYS A 79 43.97 37.63 -4.55
C LYS A 79 45.30 38.39 -4.65
N ASP A 80 46.13 38.34 -3.61
CA ASP A 80 47.39 39.08 -3.55
C ASP A 80 48.42 38.50 -4.53
N SER A 81 48.39 37.18 -4.78
CA SER A 81 49.15 36.54 -5.86
C SER A 81 48.67 36.96 -7.26
N ILE A 82 47.36 37.14 -7.46
CA ILE A 82 46.79 37.61 -8.73
C ILE A 82 47.10 39.10 -8.93
N GLU A 83 46.97 39.94 -7.90
CA GLU A 83 47.35 41.36 -7.97
C GLU A 83 48.86 41.52 -8.23
N LYS A 84 49.70 40.67 -7.65
CA LYS A 84 51.13 40.60 -8.00
C LYS A 84 51.36 40.23 -9.47
N GLN A 85 50.69 39.18 -9.97
CA GLN A 85 50.77 38.78 -11.37
C GLN A 85 50.19 39.83 -12.34
N MET A 86 49.17 40.58 -11.94
CA MET A 86 48.61 41.68 -12.74
C MET A 86 49.57 42.87 -12.80
N ASN A 87 50.29 43.17 -11.72
CA ASN A 87 51.35 44.20 -11.74
C ASN A 87 52.53 43.75 -12.60
N GLU A 88 52.97 42.49 -12.48
CA GLU A 88 54.03 41.91 -13.33
C GLU A 88 53.62 41.92 -14.81
N MET A 89 52.37 41.61 -15.13
CA MET A 89 51.81 41.75 -16.48
C MET A 89 51.80 43.21 -16.96
N ALA A 90 51.43 44.17 -16.12
CA ALA A 90 51.38 45.58 -16.48
C ALA A 90 52.78 46.19 -16.71
N ASP A 91 53.79 45.76 -15.96
CA ASP A 91 55.18 46.13 -16.23
C ASP A 91 55.71 45.46 -17.52
N ILE A 92 55.33 44.20 -17.81
CA ILE A 92 55.64 43.54 -19.11
C ILE A 92 54.94 44.24 -20.29
N GLU A 93 53.67 44.63 -20.16
CA GLU A 93 52.95 45.39 -21.19
C GLU A 93 53.63 46.75 -21.47
N LYS A 94 54.20 47.37 -20.44
CA LYS A 94 54.94 48.63 -20.52
C LYS A 94 56.34 48.46 -21.14
N GLU A 95 57.05 47.38 -20.83
CA GLU A 95 58.30 47.01 -21.52
C GLU A 95 58.04 46.68 -23.01
N LEU A 96 56.95 45.98 -23.32
CA LEU A 96 56.52 45.71 -24.70
C LEU A 96 56.17 47.00 -25.46
N LEU A 97 55.56 47.98 -24.79
CA LEU A 97 55.30 49.30 -25.38
C LEU A 97 56.61 50.03 -25.71
N GLN A 98 57.58 50.04 -24.78
CA GLN A 98 58.90 50.65 -25.00
C GLN A 98 59.70 49.94 -26.10
N LEU A 99 59.56 48.62 -26.24
CA LEU A 99 60.14 47.86 -27.36
C LEU A 99 59.44 48.16 -28.69
N SER A 100 58.13 48.44 -28.68
CA SER A 100 57.37 48.88 -29.87
C SER A 100 57.81 50.27 -30.34
N ASP A 101 57.93 51.23 -29.41
CA ASP A 101 58.43 52.59 -29.71
C ASP A 101 59.87 52.54 -30.26
N SER A 102 60.70 51.63 -29.72
CA SER A 102 62.08 51.39 -30.20
C SER A 102 62.10 50.78 -31.62
N LEU A 103 61.12 49.96 -31.99
CA LEU A 103 61.02 49.34 -33.31
C LEU A 103 60.67 50.34 -34.42
N GLU A 104 59.81 51.32 -34.15
CA GLU A 104 59.56 52.42 -35.11
C GLU A 104 60.83 53.28 -35.32
N GLY A 105 61.64 53.47 -34.27
CA GLY A 105 62.95 54.13 -34.38
C GLY A 105 63.90 53.41 -35.35
N PHE A 106 64.00 52.08 -35.25
CA PHE A 106 64.89 51.29 -36.13
C PHE A 106 64.51 51.33 -37.61
N ASP A 107 63.21 51.39 -37.97
CA ASP A 107 62.80 51.54 -39.37
C ASP A 107 63.03 52.97 -39.90
N LEU A 108 63.17 53.98 -39.01
CA LEU A 108 63.63 55.32 -39.37
C LEU A 108 65.14 55.36 -39.63
N ASP A 109 65.95 54.81 -38.72
CA ASP A 109 67.42 54.74 -38.85
C ASP A 109 67.84 53.93 -40.09
N LYS A 110 67.15 52.83 -40.36
CA LYS A 110 67.35 51.98 -41.55
C LYS A 110 67.10 52.71 -42.87
N LYS A 111 66.32 53.80 -42.84
CA LYS A 111 66.08 54.66 -44.00
C LYS A 111 67.21 55.66 -44.23
N THR A 112 67.69 56.33 -43.18
CA THR A 112 68.87 57.21 -43.26
C THR A 112 70.16 56.42 -43.59
N LEU A 113 70.25 55.14 -43.17
CA LEU A 113 71.35 54.24 -43.54
C LEU A 113 71.33 53.86 -45.04
N ALA A 114 70.18 53.92 -45.72
CA ALA A 114 70.14 53.79 -47.18
C ALA A 114 70.66 55.07 -47.86
N GLU A 115 70.19 56.24 -47.42
CA GLU A 115 70.55 57.55 -47.96
C GLU A 115 72.07 57.83 -47.81
N LEU A 116 72.68 57.51 -46.66
CA LEU A 116 74.14 57.66 -46.46
C LEU A 116 74.99 56.77 -47.38
N ASN A 117 74.50 55.59 -47.78
CA ASN A 117 75.23 54.70 -48.69
C ASN A 117 75.21 55.22 -50.14
N GLU A 118 74.18 55.97 -50.53
CA GLU A 118 74.11 56.61 -51.85
C GLU A 118 75.08 57.81 -51.94
N GLU A 119 75.17 58.63 -50.88
CA GLU A 119 76.19 59.69 -50.79
C GLU A 119 77.63 59.13 -50.79
N LEU A 120 77.88 58.02 -50.11
CA LEU A 120 79.20 57.36 -50.07
C LEU A 120 79.66 56.91 -51.47
N ALA A 121 78.74 56.44 -52.31
CA ALA A 121 79.03 56.03 -53.68
C ALA A 121 79.38 57.24 -54.58
N GLU A 122 78.65 58.34 -54.46
CA GLU A 122 78.92 59.57 -55.24
C GLU A 122 80.25 60.22 -54.81
N ALA A 123 80.63 60.12 -53.53
CA ALA A 123 81.92 60.59 -53.00
C ALA A 123 83.13 59.78 -53.55
N GLN A 124 83.01 58.46 -53.69
CA GLN A 124 84.08 57.64 -54.29
C GLN A 124 84.30 57.97 -55.77
N LYS A 125 83.22 58.25 -56.49
CA LYS A 125 83.20 58.68 -57.91
C LYS A 125 83.82 60.07 -58.13
N GLN A 126 83.74 60.98 -57.14
CA GLN A 126 84.50 62.23 -57.11
C GLN A 126 86.01 61.99 -56.91
N LYS A 127 86.37 61.11 -55.94
CA LYS A 127 87.77 60.81 -55.61
C LYS A 127 88.58 60.28 -56.81
N GLN A 128 87.96 59.48 -57.67
CA GLN A 128 88.63 58.88 -58.83
C GLN A 128 89.04 59.95 -59.87
N LYS A 129 88.21 60.97 -60.12
CA LYS A 129 88.53 62.10 -61.02
C LYS A 129 89.69 62.98 -60.56
N HIS A 130 89.95 63.03 -59.25
CA HIS A 130 91.04 63.85 -58.72
C HIS A 130 92.43 63.24 -59.03
N SER A 131 92.49 61.92 -59.24
CA SER A 131 93.74 61.22 -59.59
C SER A 131 94.28 61.63 -60.96
N GLU A 132 93.39 61.79 -61.94
CA GLU A 132 93.73 62.06 -63.35
C GLU A 132 94.27 63.48 -63.59
N ILE A 133 94.03 64.41 -62.65
CA ILE A 133 94.48 65.81 -62.72
C ILE A 133 95.90 65.95 -62.15
N VAL A 134 96.26 65.18 -61.12
CA VAL A 134 97.58 65.26 -60.46
C VAL A 134 98.71 64.81 -61.40
N GLU A 135 98.45 63.80 -62.23
CA GLU A 135 99.44 63.26 -63.18
C GLU A 135 99.77 64.25 -64.32
N GLN A 136 98.84 65.13 -64.71
CA GLN A 136 99.09 66.15 -65.73
C GLN A 136 99.95 67.33 -65.22
N ILE A 137 100.07 67.50 -63.90
CA ILE A 137 100.82 68.59 -63.27
C ILE A 137 102.33 68.27 -63.17
N SER A 138 102.73 67.00 -63.17
CA SER A 138 104.14 66.61 -63.14
C SER A 138 104.86 66.88 -64.48
N ASP A 139 104.23 66.54 -65.61
CA ASP A 139 104.81 66.68 -66.96
C ASP A 139 105.08 68.16 -67.33
N ALA A 140 104.23 69.08 -66.85
CA ALA A 140 104.42 70.52 -67.03
C ALA A 140 105.67 71.09 -66.32
N LYS A 141 106.19 70.40 -65.29
CA LYS A 141 107.24 70.93 -64.41
C LYS A 141 108.66 70.65 -64.90
N ALA A 142 108.84 69.79 -65.90
CA ALA A 142 110.14 69.34 -66.41
C ALA A 142 110.78 70.23 -67.52
N ARG A 143 110.19 71.39 -67.84
CA ARG A 143 110.56 72.20 -69.03
C ARG A 143 111.22 73.57 -68.74
N LEU A 144 111.76 73.82 -67.54
CA LEU A 144 112.25 75.15 -67.13
C LEU A 144 113.59 75.17 -66.35
N SER A 145 114.73 74.95 -67.03
CA SER A 145 116.03 75.65 -66.78
C SER A 145 117.22 75.09 -67.62
N GLY A 146 118.01 75.96 -68.29
CA GLY A 146 119.36 75.61 -68.81
C GLY A 146 119.95 76.53 -69.92
N PHE A 147 121.22 76.96 -69.78
CA PHE A 147 122.11 77.70 -70.73
C PHE A 147 123.60 77.61 -70.20
N GLU A 148 124.71 78.15 -70.75
CA GLU A 148 124.96 79.18 -71.78
C GLU A 148 126.28 79.00 -72.64
N THR A 149 127.23 79.96 -72.66
CA THR A 149 128.35 80.16 -73.65
C THR A 149 129.55 80.94 -73.01
N LEU A 150 130.74 81.28 -73.56
CA LEU A 150 131.67 81.01 -74.72
C LEU A 150 133.09 81.58 -74.28
N ASP A 151 134.23 81.79 -74.99
CA ASP A 151 134.69 81.78 -76.41
C ASP A 151 136.21 81.36 -76.55
N ILE A 152 137.09 82.08 -77.29
CA ILE A 152 138.34 81.58 -77.95
C ILE A 152 139.56 82.57 -77.94
N ALA A 153 140.70 82.12 -78.52
CA ALA A 153 142.02 82.77 -78.74
C ALA A 153 142.04 83.91 -79.84
N THR A 154 143.12 84.40 -80.48
CA THR A 154 144.58 84.12 -80.64
C THR A 154 145.37 85.47 -80.75
N GLU A 155 146.67 85.68 -81.07
CA GLU A 155 147.97 84.97 -81.28
C GLU A 155 149.11 86.05 -81.09
N LYS A 156 150.34 85.83 -80.56
CA LYS A 156 151.55 85.08 -80.98
C LYS A 156 152.49 85.82 -81.97
N ALA A 157 153.81 85.72 -81.71
CA ALA A 157 154.95 85.82 -82.66
C ALA A 157 155.55 87.18 -83.11
N GLU A 158 156.09 88.00 -82.17
CA GLU A 158 157.24 88.92 -82.47
C GLU A 158 158.38 88.91 -81.43
N LEU A 159 158.31 88.11 -80.36
CA LEU A 159 159.24 88.17 -79.21
C LEU A 159 160.57 87.38 -79.39
N ALA A 160 160.98 87.16 -80.64
CA ALA A 160 161.84 86.05 -81.07
C ALA A 160 163.37 86.22 -80.92
N ASP A 161 163.86 87.26 -80.24
CA ASP A 161 165.33 87.49 -80.07
C ASP A 161 165.76 87.86 -78.63
N LEU A 162 164.80 88.18 -77.74
CA LEU A 162 164.97 88.07 -76.27
C LEU A 162 164.62 86.66 -75.75
N GLU A 163 164.13 85.81 -76.64
CA GLU A 163 163.70 84.40 -76.49
C GLU A 163 164.75 83.48 -75.82
N LYS A 164 166.01 83.94 -75.72
CA LYS A 164 167.15 83.19 -75.16
C LYS A 164 167.51 83.51 -73.70
N LYS A 165 166.77 84.40 -73.03
CA LYS A 165 166.91 84.66 -71.57
C LYS A 165 165.61 84.50 -70.79
N CYS A 166 164.44 84.58 -71.45
CA CYS A 166 163.17 84.21 -70.80
C CYS A 166 163.12 82.71 -70.49
N THR A 167 163.66 81.86 -71.38
CA THR A 167 163.57 80.38 -71.30
C THR A 167 164.14 79.76 -70.01
N GLU A 168 165.17 80.37 -69.39
CA GLU A 168 165.71 79.93 -68.09
C GLU A 168 164.83 80.34 -66.89
N PHE A 169 164.09 81.44 -67.00
CA PHE A 169 163.10 81.85 -66.00
C PHE A 169 161.73 81.20 -66.22
N GLU A 170 161.33 80.93 -67.46
CA GLU A 170 160.08 80.27 -67.84
C GLU A 170 160.06 78.80 -67.41
N THR A 171 161.21 78.11 -67.44
CA THR A 171 161.32 76.75 -66.91
C THR A 171 161.15 76.73 -65.38
N ALA A 172 161.82 77.63 -64.66
CA ALA A 172 161.64 77.78 -63.20
C ALA A 172 160.21 78.21 -62.82
N TYR A 173 159.63 79.19 -63.52
CA TYR A 173 158.27 79.67 -63.29
C TYR A 173 157.22 78.60 -63.65
N GLY A 174 157.47 77.83 -64.72
CA GLY A 174 156.64 76.69 -65.11
C GLY A 174 156.64 75.57 -64.07
N ASP A 175 157.77 75.29 -63.42
CA ASP A 175 157.82 74.31 -62.33
C ASP A 175 157.19 74.83 -61.03
N VAL A 176 157.29 76.13 -60.73
CA VAL A 176 156.51 76.77 -59.64
C VAL A 176 155.01 76.73 -59.95
N LEU A 177 154.58 76.93 -61.20
CA LEU A 177 153.18 76.76 -61.62
C LEU A 177 152.70 75.31 -61.45
N LYS A 178 153.53 74.31 -61.80
CA LYS A 178 153.23 72.88 -61.57
C LYS A 178 153.17 72.53 -60.07
N GLN A 179 153.96 73.18 -59.22
CA GLN A 179 153.85 73.03 -57.77
C GLN A 179 152.58 73.70 -57.24
N LYS A 180 152.24 74.90 -57.73
CA LYS A 180 151.00 75.60 -57.36
C LYS A 180 149.76 74.81 -57.76
N SER A 181 149.70 74.23 -58.96
CA SER A 181 148.55 73.40 -59.37
C SER A 181 148.47 72.10 -58.58
N LYS A 182 149.58 71.44 -58.28
CA LYS A 182 149.58 70.26 -57.38
C LYS A 182 149.07 70.62 -55.97
N LEU A 183 149.53 71.73 -55.40
CA LEU A 183 149.07 72.20 -54.09
C LEU A 183 147.61 72.65 -54.10
N GLN A 184 147.12 73.23 -55.21
CA GLN A 184 145.71 73.55 -55.39
C GLN A 184 144.87 72.27 -55.42
N ASN A 185 145.21 71.29 -56.27
CA ASN A 185 144.52 70.01 -56.33
C ASN A 185 144.49 69.31 -54.95
N SER A 186 145.61 69.30 -54.21
CA SER A 186 145.64 68.73 -52.85
C SER A 186 144.85 69.55 -51.82
N LEU A 187 144.69 70.85 -52.01
CA LEU A 187 143.82 71.70 -51.18
C LEU A 187 142.34 71.43 -51.49
N ASP A 188 141.99 71.26 -52.77
CA ASP A 188 140.66 70.94 -53.23
C ASP A 188 140.24 69.54 -52.74
N GLU A 189 141.11 68.53 -52.90
CA GLU A 189 140.94 67.18 -52.32
C GLU A 189 140.75 67.20 -50.79
N LEU A 190 141.47 68.07 -50.08
CA LEU A 190 141.33 68.23 -48.62
C LEU A 190 140.05 68.97 -48.25
N SER A 191 139.58 69.90 -49.09
CA SER A 191 138.29 70.58 -48.92
C SER A 191 137.11 69.62 -49.17
N GLU A 192 137.20 68.77 -50.19
CA GLU A 192 136.24 67.69 -50.44
C GLU A 192 136.21 66.71 -49.27
N LYS A 193 137.37 66.20 -48.83
CA LYS A 193 137.46 65.32 -47.64
C LYS A 193 136.94 65.97 -46.36
N LYS A 194 137.18 67.28 -46.17
CA LYS A 194 136.62 68.03 -45.05
C LYS A 194 135.09 68.10 -45.13
N SER A 195 134.54 68.41 -46.30
CA SER A 195 133.07 68.46 -46.50
C SER A 195 132.40 67.08 -46.36
N GLY A 196 133.08 66.01 -46.78
CA GLY A 196 132.64 64.63 -46.54
C GLY A 196 132.56 64.33 -45.04
N LEU A 197 133.64 64.56 -44.30
CA LEU A 197 133.67 64.37 -42.84
C LEU A 197 132.68 65.28 -42.10
N GLU A 198 132.40 66.49 -42.59
CA GLU A 198 131.37 67.37 -42.01
C GLU A 198 129.95 66.83 -42.24
N ASN A 199 129.70 66.13 -43.36
CA ASN A 199 128.44 65.39 -43.58
C ASN A 199 128.39 64.12 -42.71
N ASP A 200 129.45 63.31 -42.68
CA ASP A 200 129.53 62.09 -41.86
C ASP A 200 129.26 62.40 -40.37
N ILE A 201 129.74 63.55 -39.88
CA ILE A 201 129.49 64.06 -38.51
C ILE A 201 128.04 64.52 -38.32
N LEU A 202 127.40 65.11 -39.34
CA LEU A 202 125.98 65.46 -39.28
C LEU A 202 125.10 64.22 -39.25
N ASP A 203 125.37 63.24 -40.11
CA ASP A 203 124.65 61.97 -40.17
C ASP A 203 124.82 61.17 -38.87
N SER A 204 126.06 61.04 -38.37
CA SER A 204 126.34 60.43 -37.05
C SER A 204 125.59 61.13 -35.90
N LYS A 205 125.39 62.45 -35.99
CA LYS A 205 124.67 63.24 -34.98
C LYS A 205 123.14 63.05 -35.07
N CYS A 206 122.61 62.86 -36.28
CA CYS A 206 121.22 62.44 -36.48
C CYS A 206 121.00 61.03 -35.91
N GLU A 207 121.87 60.07 -36.22
CA GLU A 207 121.80 58.71 -35.66
C GLU A 207 121.84 58.71 -34.12
N ILE A 208 122.72 59.51 -33.50
CA ILE A 208 122.74 59.68 -32.04
C ILE A 208 121.39 60.18 -31.54
N SER A 209 120.84 61.25 -32.12
CA SER A 209 119.54 61.80 -31.72
C SER A 209 118.40 60.78 -31.85
N ASP A 210 118.40 59.94 -32.88
CA ASP A 210 117.39 58.90 -33.07
C ASP A 210 117.56 57.75 -32.06
N THR A 211 118.80 57.39 -31.69
CA THR A 211 119.03 56.42 -30.60
C THR A 211 118.64 56.96 -29.22
N GLU A 212 118.88 58.25 -28.93
CA GLU A 212 118.43 58.90 -27.69
C GLU A 212 116.89 58.92 -27.58
N ASN A 213 116.20 59.18 -28.69
CA ASN A 213 114.74 59.07 -28.78
C ASN A 213 114.25 57.63 -28.57
N ALA A 214 114.92 56.64 -29.18
CA ALA A 214 114.56 55.22 -29.03
C ALA A 214 114.79 54.70 -27.60
N ILE A 215 115.88 55.10 -26.93
CA ILE A 215 116.13 54.79 -25.52
C ILE A 215 115.02 55.40 -24.65
N SER A 216 114.67 56.67 -24.87
CA SER A 216 113.61 57.37 -24.13
C SER A 216 112.24 56.67 -24.24
N ALA A 217 111.93 56.10 -25.42
CA ALA A 217 110.72 55.30 -25.62
C ALA A 217 110.74 53.97 -24.85
N LEU A 218 111.88 53.26 -24.87
CA LEU A 218 112.06 51.99 -24.14
C LEU A 218 112.03 52.17 -22.62
N GLU A 219 112.56 53.28 -22.09
CA GLU A 219 112.46 53.62 -20.66
C GLU A 219 111.01 53.83 -20.20
N GLU A 220 110.16 54.40 -21.07
CA GLU A 220 108.75 54.62 -20.77
C GLU A 220 107.90 53.34 -20.93
N GLU A 221 108.22 52.44 -21.87
CA GLU A 221 107.65 51.08 -21.88
C GLU A 221 108.04 50.28 -20.64
N MET A 222 109.31 50.36 -20.22
CA MET A 222 109.80 49.77 -18.97
C MET A 222 109.05 50.30 -17.74
N ARG A 223 108.77 51.62 -17.68
CA ARG A 223 107.93 52.21 -16.61
C ARG A 223 106.53 51.60 -16.61
N ARG A 224 105.85 51.57 -17.76
CA ARG A 224 104.48 51.03 -17.89
C ARG A 224 104.41 49.54 -17.52
N LEU A 225 105.37 48.75 -17.99
CA LEU A 225 105.45 47.33 -17.68
C LEU A 225 105.68 47.08 -16.17
N ASN A 226 106.48 47.92 -15.50
CA ASN A 226 106.68 47.79 -14.06
C ASN A 226 105.44 48.21 -13.24
N VAL A 227 104.69 49.23 -13.67
CA VAL A 227 103.38 49.57 -13.06
C VAL A 227 102.40 48.40 -13.20
N SER A 228 102.24 47.84 -14.41
CA SER A 228 101.35 46.69 -14.63
C SER A 228 101.77 45.46 -13.82
N LYS A 229 103.08 45.22 -13.68
CA LYS A 229 103.62 44.19 -12.79
C LYS A 229 103.24 44.42 -11.33
N GLU A 230 103.25 45.66 -10.84
CA GLU A 230 102.85 46.03 -9.47
C GLU A 230 101.34 45.83 -9.26
N GLU A 231 100.50 46.21 -10.24
CA GLU A 231 99.06 45.91 -10.26
C GLU A 231 98.80 44.40 -10.17
N PHE A 232 99.50 43.58 -10.97
CA PHE A 232 99.40 42.12 -10.90
C PHE A 232 99.83 41.55 -9.53
N HIS A 233 100.77 42.19 -8.82
CA HIS A 233 101.14 41.77 -7.47
C HIS A 233 100.08 42.14 -6.44
N SER A 234 99.38 43.29 -6.56
CA SER A 234 98.23 43.63 -5.71
C SER A 234 97.09 42.64 -5.91
N ASN A 235 96.67 42.45 -7.17
CA ASN A 235 95.59 41.52 -7.54
C ASN A 235 95.90 40.08 -7.05
N TYR A 236 97.16 39.64 -7.14
CA TYR A 236 97.57 38.34 -6.60
C TYR A 236 97.55 38.28 -5.07
N ALA A 237 97.91 39.36 -4.37
CA ALA A 237 97.83 39.43 -2.91
C ALA A 237 96.37 39.37 -2.42
N GLU A 238 95.47 40.13 -3.05
CA GLU A 238 94.03 40.13 -2.77
C GLU A 238 93.40 38.75 -3.01
N LEU A 239 93.66 38.14 -4.17
CA LEU A 239 93.22 36.77 -4.47
C LEU A 239 93.74 35.74 -3.45
N LYS A 240 94.97 35.92 -2.96
CA LYS A 240 95.60 35.06 -1.96
C LYS A 240 95.01 35.24 -0.55
N GLU A 241 94.44 36.40 -0.24
CA GLU A 241 93.74 36.67 1.03
C GLU A 241 92.28 36.17 1.02
N VAL A 242 91.59 36.23 -0.14
CA VAL A 242 90.20 35.75 -0.29
C VAL A 242 90.12 34.21 -0.43
N LEU A 243 91.11 33.56 -1.04
CA LEU A 243 91.10 32.11 -1.28
C LEU A 243 90.90 31.24 -0.01
N PRO A 244 91.54 31.53 1.15
CA PRO A 244 91.29 30.81 2.40
C PRO A 244 89.88 30.98 2.97
N GLU A 245 89.21 32.12 2.72
CA GLU A 245 87.85 32.35 3.20
C GLU A 245 86.83 31.53 2.39
N LEU A 246 86.94 31.56 1.06
CA LEU A 246 86.20 30.66 0.17
C LEU A 246 86.43 29.18 0.52
N SER A 247 87.68 28.81 0.84
CA SER A 247 88.00 27.43 1.26
C SER A 247 87.29 27.05 2.56
N LYS A 248 87.24 27.94 3.56
CA LYS A 248 86.48 27.70 4.81
C LYS A 248 84.98 27.61 4.58
N GLU A 249 84.41 28.44 3.71
CA GLU A 249 82.97 28.38 3.43
C GLU A 249 82.60 27.07 2.71
N VAL A 250 83.44 26.59 1.78
CA VAL A 250 83.29 25.25 1.18
C VAL A 250 83.40 24.13 2.22
N GLU A 251 84.33 24.22 3.17
CA GLU A 251 84.45 23.26 4.28
C GLU A 251 83.23 23.28 5.24
N LEU A 252 82.61 24.44 5.46
CA LEU A 252 81.39 24.58 6.27
C LEU A 252 80.12 24.11 5.53
N LEU A 253 80.05 24.30 4.21
CA LEU A 253 78.90 23.92 3.40
C LEU A 253 78.86 22.41 3.11
N ARG A 254 80.01 21.74 2.95
CA ARG A 254 80.09 20.28 2.71
C ARG A 254 79.30 19.44 3.74
N PRO A 255 79.56 19.50 5.06
CA PRO A 255 78.86 18.68 6.04
C PRO A 255 77.36 19.02 6.13
N LYS A 256 76.98 20.26 5.82
CA LYS A 256 75.57 20.69 5.74
C LYS A 256 74.87 20.04 4.54
N ALA A 257 75.53 19.90 3.40
CA ALA A 257 75.03 19.16 2.25
C ALA A 257 74.92 17.65 2.55
N GLU A 258 75.91 17.06 3.22
CA GLU A 258 75.89 15.65 3.65
C GLU A 258 74.75 15.35 4.63
N GLN A 259 74.47 16.27 5.57
CA GLN A 259 73.30 16.19 6.45
C GLN A 259 71.98 16.24 5.68
N LEU A 260 71.82 17.17 4.73
CA LEU A 260 70.61 17.27 3.90
C LEU A 260 70.39 16.05 3.01
N VAL A 261 71.46 15.44 2.48
CA VAL A 261 71.38 14.16 1.76
C VAL A 261 70.92 13.03 2.68
N SER A 262 71.46 12.96 3.89
CA SER A 262 71.10 11.96 4.91
C SER A 262 69.63 12.09 5.36
N GLU A 263 69.17 13.32 5.60
CA GLU A 263 67.77 13.58 5.94
C GLU A 263 66.83 13.26 4.77
N LYS A 264 67.19 13.60 3.53
CA LYS A 264 66.42 13.20 2.35
C LYS A 264 66.26 11.68 2.27
N GLN A 265 67.32 10.90 2.48
CA GLN A 265 67.24 9.43 2.50
C GLN A 265 66.33 8.89 3.62
N ARG A 266 66.38 9.52 4.81
CA ARG A 266 65.49 9.19 5.94
C ARG A 266 64.02 9.44 5.58
N LEU A 267 63.71 10.62 5.02
CA LEU A 267 62.35 11.01 4.62
C LEU A 267 61.80 10.18 3.45
N GLU A 268 62.64 9.81 2.48
CA GLU A 268 62.26 8.91 1.37
C GLU A 268 61.89 7.51 1.90
N SER A 269 62.60 7.04 2.94
CA SER A 269 62.32 5.76 3.61
C SER A 269 61.02 5.81 4.43
N GLU A 270 60.82 6.88 5.19
CA GLU A 270 59.61 7.13 5.98
C GLU A 270 58.36 7.22 5.09
N LYS A 271 58.47 7.96 3.97
CA LYS A 271 57.46 8.05 2.90
C LYS A 271 57.10 6.68 2.31
N ASN A 272 58.08 5.80 2.10
CA ASN A 272 57.86 4.46 1.55
C ASN A 272 57.15 3.53 2.54
N GLU A 273 57.50 3.58 3.83
CA GLU A 273 56.80 2.81 4.86
C GLU A 273 55.37 3.33 5.10
N LEU A 274 55.16 4.66 5.15
CA LEU A 274 53.83 5.26 5.22
C LEU A 274 52.97 4.89 4.01
N LYS A 275 53.57 4.80 2.80
CA LYS A 275 52.89 4.26 1.63
C LYS A 275 52.48 2.80 1.85
N ARG A 276 53.40 1.94 2.32
CA ARG A 276 53.14 0.51 2.57
C ARG A 276 52.00 0.30 3.59
N GLN A 277 51.98 1.07 4.68
CA GLN A 277 50.92 1.04 5.69
C GLN A 277 49.57 1.54 5.15
N ARG A 278 49.57 2.59 4.31
CA ARG A 278 48.38 3.06 3.61
C ARG A 278 47.84 1.98 2.66
N ASP A 279 48.71 1.32 1.91
CA ASP A 279 48.34 0.28 0.95
C ASP A 279 47.74 -0.94 1.69
N GLU A 280 48.36 -1.40 2.79
CA GLU A 280 47.77 -2.43 3.71
C GLU A 280 46.40 -2.02 4.29
N SER A 281 46.22 -0.75 4.63
CA SER A 281 44.97 -0.25 5.20
C SER A 281 43.83 -0.21 4.17
N PHE A 282 44.15 0.04 2.90
CA PHE A 282 43.19 -0.09 1.81
C PHE A 282 42.79 -1.55 1.56
N GLU A 283 43.73 -2.50 1.63
CA GLU A 283 43.44 -3.92 1.47
C GLU A 283 42.50 -4.43 2.58
N LYS A 284 42.80 -4.15 3.85
CA LYS A 284 41.93 -4.47 5.00
C LYS A 284 40.56 -3.79 4.91
N SER A 285 40.49 -2.57 4.36
CA SER A 285 39.21 -1.87 4.10
C SER A 285 38.38 -2.55 2.99
N ALA A 286 39.02 -3.18 2.00
CA ALA A 286 38.34 -3.97 0.99
C ALA A 286 37.81 -5.30 1.55
N GLU A 287 38.59 -5.99 2.40
CA GLU A 287 38.16 -7.21 3.11
C GLU A 287 36.91 -6.94 3.98
N ILE A 288 36.97 -5.92 4.84
CA ILE A 288 35.85 -5.50 5.71
C ILE A 288 34.61 -5.16 4.89
N LYS A 289 34.77 -4.55 3.72
CA LYS A 289 33.65 -4.23 2.82
C LYS A 289 32.98 -5.50 2.27
N ILE A 290 33.75 -6.51 1.89
CA ILE A 290 33.23 -7.80 1.43
C ILE A 290 32.48 -8.52 2.57
N GLU A 291 33.01 -8.48 3.80
CA GLU A 291 32.32 -9.03 4.97
C GLU A 291 30.98 -8.32 5.25
N ILE A 292 30.95 -6.99 5.17
CA ILE A 292 29.71 -6.20 5.28
C ILE A 292 28.69 -6.58 4.20
N GLU A 293 29.13 -6.89 2.97
CA GLU A 293 28.25 -7.30 1.87
C GLU A 293 27.66 -8.72 2.08
N ASP A 294 28.40 -9.69 2.63
CA ASP A 294 27.81 -10.99 3.06
C ASP A 294 26.89 -10.82 4.27
N LEU A 295 27.29 -10.09 5.32
CA LEU A 295 26.47 -9.86 6.51
C LEU A 295 25.16 -9.15 6.17
N THR A 296 25.18 -8.21 5.21
CA THR A 296 23.96 -7.58 4.66
C THR A 296 23.09 -8.61 3.94
N SER A 297 23.70 -9.46 3.09
CA SER A 297 23.02 -10.53 2.36
C SER A 297 22.42 -11.60 3.29
N ARG A 298 23.08 -11.90 4.42
CA ARG A 298 22.58 -12.78 5.50
C ARG A 298 21.39 -12.16 6.23
N ASN A 299 21.47 -10.87 6.57
CA ASN A 299 20.38 -10.17 7.26
C ASN A 299 19.09 -10.14 6.42
N GLU A 300 19.17 -9.87 5.11
CA GLU A 300 17.98 -9.88 4.25
C GLU A 300 17.37 -11.29 4.13
N LYS A 301 18.19 -12.35 4.06
CA LYS A 301 17.73 -13.75 4.14
C LYS A 301 17.00 -14.05 5.47
N TYR A 302 17.55 -13.63 6.61
CA TYR A 302 16.89 -13.82 7.91
C TYR A 302 15.59 -13.02 8.04
N LYS A 303 15.55 -11.80 7.52
CA LYS A 303 14.37 -10.94 7.49
C LYS A 303 13.22 -11.54 6.66
N ILE A 304 13.54 -12.17 5.51
CA ILE A 304 12.57 -12.97 4.74
C ILE A 304 12.07 -14.15 5.59
N LYS A 305 12.97 -14.90 6.24
CA LYS A 305 12.59 -16.04 7.09
C LYS A 305 11.72 -15.64 8.29
N ILE A 306 11.95 -14.46 8.88
CA ILE A 306 11.11 -13.89 9.95
C ILE A 306 9.71 -13.57 9.42
N ALA A 307 9.58 -13.03 8.21
CA ALA A 307 8.28 -12.77 7.59
C ALA A 307 7.49 -14.06 7.28
N GLU A 308 8.17 -15.11 6.80
CA GLU A 308 7.57 -16.44 6.64
C GLU A 308 7.06 -17.02 7.98
N LEU A 309 7.89 -16.96 9.03
CA LEU A 309 7.53 -17.48 10.36
C LEU A 309 6.40 -16.68 11.00
N ALA A 310 6.33 -15.37 10.77
CA ALA A 310 5.20 -14.54 11.21
C ALA A 310 3.89 -14.94 10.51
N LYS A 311 3.93 -15.19 9.19
CA LYS A 311 2.77 -15.70 8.44
C LYS A 311 2.32 -17.08 8.94
N GLN A 312 3.26 -17.99 9.20
CA GLN A 312 2.94 -19.33 9.75
C GLN A 312 2.37 -19.25 11.17
N ARG A 313 2.84 -18.33 12.02
CA ARG A 313 2.24 -18.05 13.33
C ARG A 313 0.78 -17.61 13.18
N ASP A 314 0.50 -16.68 12.28
CA ASP A 314 -0.84 -16.12 12.11
C ASP A 314 -1.81 -17.16 11.53
N GLU A 315 -1.36 -18.00 10.60
CA GLU A 315 -2.09 -19.18 10.13
C GLU A 315 -2.42 -20.13 11.28
N LEU A 316 -1.43 -20.53 12.09
CA LEU A 316 -1.65 -21.40 13.25
C LEU A 316 -2.58 -20.78 14.31
N GLU A 317 -2.49 -19.47 14.55
CA GLU A 317 -3.37 -18.77 15.48
C GLU A 317 -4.82 -18.72 14.96
N THR A 318 -5.05 -18.57 13.65
CA THR A 318 -6.42 -18.71 13.09
C THR A 318 -6.99 -20.11 13.26
N VAL A 319 -6.19 -21.16 13.03
CA VAL A 319 -6.60 -22.57 13.24
C VAL A 319 -6.93 -22.83 14.71
N LYS A 320 -6.06 -22.39 15.63
CA LYS A 320 -6.27 -22.48 17.09
C LYS A 320 -7.59 -21.82 17.52
N ASN A 321 -7.89 -20.62 17.02
CA ASN A 321 -9.14 -19.93 17.33
C ASN A 321 -10.38 -20.60 16.69
N ALA A 322 -10.22 -21.28 15.56
CA ALA A 322 -11.30 -22.08 14.96
C ALA A 322 -11.61 -23.32 15.82
N SER A 323 -10.58 -24.13 16.15
CA SER A 323 -10.74 -25.32 16.99
C SER A 323 -11.21 -24.99 18.40
N GLN A 324 -10.83 -23.85 18.99
CA GLN A 324 -11.37 -23.44 20.29
C GLN A 324 -12.89 -23.17 20.22
N ARG A 325 -13.38 -22.49 19.18
CA ARG A 325 -14.82 -22.27 18.98
C ARG A 325 -15.57 -23.59 18.76
N GLU A 326 -14.97 -24.55 18.06
CA GLU A 326 -15.51 -25.90 17.90
C GLU A 326 -15.62 -26.62 19.26
N CYS A 327 -14.59 -26.54 20.12
CA CYS A 327 -14.66 -27.07 21.48
C CYS A 327 -15.73 -26.37 22.34
N GLU A 328 -15.92 -25.06 22.20
CA GLU A 328 -16.98 -24.29 22.89
C GLU A 328 -18.39 -24.73 22.40
N GLN A 329 -18.57 -24.94 21.10
CA GLN A 329 -19.80 -25.48 20.52
C GLN A 329 -20.09 -26.91 20.98
N LEU A 330 -19.08 -27.80 20.98
CA LEU A 330 -19.21 -29.16 21.49
C LEU A 330 -19.54 -29.19 22.98
N ASN A 331 -18.90 -28.36 23.81
CA ASN A 331 -19.20 -28.27 25.24
C ASN A 331 -20.62 -27.76 25.53
N SER A 332 -21.12 -26.78 24.78
CA SER A 332 -22.52 -26.33 24.91
C SER A 332 -23.52 -27.41 24.45
N THR A 333 -23.18 -28.18 23.42
CA THR A 333 -23.98 -29.33 22.96
C THR A 333 -24.00 -30.44 24.02
N ILE A 334 -22.85 -30.83 24.57
CA ILE A 334 -22.71 -31.81 25.66
C ILE A 334 -23.51 -31.37 26.89
N SER A 335 -23.49 -30.08 27.23
CA SER A 335 -24.25 -29.52 28.36
C SER A 335 -25.76 -29.65 28.13
N SER A 336 -26.25 -29.33 26.93
CA SER A 336 -27.65 -29.49 26.53
C SER A 336 -28.10 -30.95 26.57
N SER A 337 -27.33 -31.87 25.98
CA SER A 337 -27.61 -33.31 26.03
C SER A 337 -27.56 -33.87 27.45
N SER A 338 -26.66 -33.38 28.30
CA SER A 338 -26.58 -33.80 29.71
C SER A 338 -27.82 -33.39 30.50
N GLU A 339 -28.36 -32.18 30.26
CA GLU A 339 -29.62 -31.72 30.87
C GLU A 339 -30.84 -32.50 30.34
N GLN A 340 -30.85 -32.91 29.07
CA GLN A 340 -31.88 -33.81 28.53
C GLN A 340 -31.83 -35.19 29.19
N VAL A 341 -30.63 -35.78 29.33
CA VAL A 341 -30.42 -37.04 30.05
C VAL A 341 -30.82 -36.93 31.52
N ARG A 342 -30.54 -35.78 32.18
CA ARG A 342 -30.97 -35.50 33.55
C ARG A 342 -32.50 -35.50 33.66
N LYS A 343 -33.22 -34.77 32.80
CA LYS A 343 -34.70 -34.76 32.77
C LYS A 343 -35.30 -36.14 32.53
N LEU A 344 -34.73 -36.91 31.60
CA LEU A 344 -35.15 -38.30 31.35
C LEU A 344 -35.00 -39.17 32.62
N LYS A 345 -33.87 -39.06 33.30
CA LYS A 345 -33.51 -39.87 34.48
C LYS A 345 -34.25 -39.46 35.76
N GLU A 346 -34.39 -38.16 36.02
CA GLU A 346 -34.89 -37.62 37.29
C GLU A 346 -36.39 -37.31 37.27
N GLU A 347 -37.00 -37.10 36.09
CA GLU A 347 -38.41 -36.74 35.97
C GLU A 347 -39.24 -37.79 35.22
N ILE A 348 -38.82 -38.17 34.01
CA ILE A 348 -39.63 -39.02 33.13
C ILE A 348 -39.67 -40.48 33.60
N ILE A 349 -38.51 -41.07 33.90
CA ILE A 349 -38.43 -42.46 34.40
C ILE A 349 -39.18 -42.63 35.74
N PRO A 350 -39.02 -41.75 36.76
CA PRO A 350 -39.81 -41.84 37.99
C PRO A 350 -41.31 -41.70 37.76
N LYS A 351 -41.77 -40.77 36.91
CA LYS A 351 -43.19 -40.64 36.55
C LYS A 351 -43.74 -41.92 35.90
N GLN A 352 -43.01 -42.51 34.96
CA GLN A 352 -43.40 -43.77 34.31
C GLN A 352 -43.43 -44.93 35.31
N ASN A 353 -42.43 -45.05 36.19
CA ASN A 353 -42.41 -46.08 37.23
C ASN A 353 -43.59 -45.93 38.21
N THR A 354 -43.92 -44.70 38.65
CA THR A 354 -45.10 -44.44 39.50
C THR A 354 -46.39 -44.87 38.81
N LEU A 355 -46.54 -44.56 37.52
CA LEU A 355 -47.71 -44.98 36.73
C LEU A 355 -47.78 -46.51 36.54
N ILE A 356 -46.63 -47.18 36.38
CA ILE A 356 -46.54 -48.65 36.32
C ILE A 356 -46.97 -49.28 37.65
N GLU A 357 -46.53 -48.76 38.80
CA GLU A 357 -47.00 -49.27 40.11
C GLU A 357 -48.49 -48.99 40.34
N GLN A 358 -49.02 -47.85 39.88
CA GLN A 358 -50.46 -47.58 39.88
C GLN A 358 -51.23 -48.61 39.03
N TYR A 359 -50.77 -48.90 37.81
CA TYR A 359 -51.40 -49.92 36.97
C TYR A 359 -51.29 -51.34 37.55
N LYS A 360 -50.16 -51.69 38.21
CA LYS A 360 -50.06 -52.96 38.96
C LYS A 360 -51.08 -53.03 40.09
N ALA A 361 -51.24 -51.96 40.87
CA ALA A 361 -52.21 -51.91 41.97
C ALA A 361 -53.66 -52.02 41.47
N THR A 362 -54.01 -51.38 40.35
CA THR A 362 -55.36 -51.55 39.75
C THR A 362 -55.55 -52.94 39.14
N LEU A 363 -54.54 -53.54 38.53
CA LEU A 363 -54.59 -54.93 38.04
C LEU A 363 -54.77 -55.94 39.18
N LEU A 364 -54.07 -55.78 40.32
CA LEU A 364 -54.31 -56.60 41.52
C LEU A 364 -55.75 -56.43 42.03
N THR A 365 -56.21 -55.19 42.17
CA THR A 365 -57.59 -54.89 42.61
C THR A 365 -58.66 -55.48 41.66
N LEU A 366 -58.40 -55.50 40.34
CA LEU A 366 -59.26 -56.11 39.34
C LEU A 366 -59.21 -57.64 39.39
N ASN A 367 -58.04 -58.22 39.64
CA ASN A 367 -57.85 -59.66 39.82
C ASN A 367 -58.54 -60.17 41.10
N ASP A 368 -58.48 -59.42 42.20
CA ASP A 368 -59.18 -59.76 43.43
C ASP A 368 -60.71 -59.70 43.25
N LYS A 369 -61.22 -58.66 42.57
CA LYS A 369 -62.62 -58.61 42.14
C LYS A 369 -62.99 -59.75 41.19
N MET A 370 -62.10 -60.16 40.29
CA MET A 370 -62.34 -61.30 39.40
C MET A 370 -62.44 -62.62 40.18
N ASN A 371 -61.62 -62.80 41.22
CA ASN A 371 -61.70 -63.95 42.13
C ASN A 371 -62.98 -63.90 42.99
N GLU A 372 -63.38 -62.73 43.48
CA GLU A 372 -64.66 -62.53 44.18
C GLU A 372 -65.85 -62.93 43.28
N GLN A 373 -65.90 -62.42 42.05
CA GLN A 373 -66.96 -62.78 41.10
C GLN A 373 -66.91 -64.26 40.72
N LYS A 374 -65.72 -64.86 40.56
CA LYS A 374 -65.57 -66.30 40.30
C LYS A 374 -66.09 -67.15 41.45
N ASN A 375 -65.80 -66.78 42.70
CA ASN A 375 -66.33 -67.46 43.88
C ASN A 375 -67.85 -67.31 43.99
N ARG A 376 -68.38 -66.12 43.64
CA ARG A 376 -69.82 -65.84 43.60
C ARG A 376 -70.54 -66.63 42.49
N ILE A 377 -69.91 -66.81 41.32
CA ILE A 377 -70.40 -67.69 40.25
C ILE A 377 -70.45 -69.14 40.77
N GLY A 378 -69.38 -69.65 41.38
CA GLY A 378 -69.37 -71.00 41.96
C GLY A 378 -70.44 -71.22 43.04
N ALA A 379 -70.74 -70.20 43.86
CA ALA A 379 -71.85 -70.25 44.80
C ALA A 379 -73.23 -70.27 44.12
N MET A 380 -73.39 -69.52 43.01
CA MET A 380 -74.61 -69.54 42.20
C MET A 380 -74.77 -70.87 41.44
N GLU A 381 -73.69 -71.47 40.94
CA GLU A 381 -73.67 -72.82 40.36
C GLU A 381 -74.08 -73.87 41.39
N GLY A 382 -73.61 -73.75 42.63
CA GLY A 382 -74.06 -74.55 43.78
C GLY A 382 -75.57 -74.43 44.01
N HIS A 383 -76.11 -73.20 44.11
CA HIS A 383 -77.56 -73.00 44.25
C HIS A 383 -78.37 -73.50 43.04
N ILE A 384 -77.82 -73.44 41.82
CA ILE A 384 -78.46 -74.02 40.63
C ILE A 384 -78.51 -75.55 40.76
N ALA A 385 -77.45 -76.20 41.23
CA ALA A 385 -77.45 -77.64 41.50
C ALA A 385 -78.43 -78.04 42.61
N GLU A 386 -78.54 -77.26 43.69
CA GLU A 386 -79.56 -77.45 44.74
C GLU A 386 -80.98 -77.33 44.17
N LYS A 387 -81.24 -76.33 43.32
CA LYS A 387 -82.54 -76.14 42.68
C LYS A 387 -82.85 -77.22 41.66
N GLN A 388 -81.87 -77.70 40.89
CA GLN A 388 -82.06 -78.83 39.99
C GLN A 388 -82.43 -80.09 40.78
N LYS A 389 -81.69 -80.42 41.85
CA LYS A 389 -82.02 -81.55 42.73
C LYS A 389 -83.44 -81.45 43.32
N ALA A 390 -83.88 -80.25 43.71
CA ALA A 390 -85.25 -80.03 44.20
C ALA A 390 -86.32 -80.16 43.09
N ILE A 391 -85.98 -79.86 41.83
CA ILE A 391 -86.82 -80.13 40.66
C ILE A 391 -86.88 -81.64 40.39
N ASP A 392 -85.75 -82.34 40.45
CA ASP A 392 -85.67 -83.80 40.23
C ASP A 392 -86.49 -84.56 41.31
N GLU A 393 -86.32 -84.20 42.59
CA GLU A 393 -87.16 -84.69 43.70
C GLU A 393 -88.65 -84.33 43.58
N SER A 394 -88.99 -83.34 42.77
CA SER A 394 -90.38 -82.98 42.47
C SER A 394 -90.90 -83.74 41.24
N ALA A 395 -90.04 -84.03 40.27
CA ALA A 395 -90.33 -84.90 39.13
C ALA A 395 -90.55 -86.35 39.57
N GLU A 396 -89.78 -86.88 40.53
CA GLU A 396 -90.04 -88.19 41.16
C GLU A 396 -91.43 -88.22 41.84
N LYS A 397 -91.78 -87.17 42.59
CA LYS A 397 -93.12 -87.06 43.21
C LYS A 397 -94.23 -87.00 42.16
N ILE A 398 -94.02 -86.28 41.06
CA ILE A 398 -94.96 -86.24 39.92
C ILE A 398 -95.05 -87.62 39.25
N SER A 399 -93.95 -88.38 39.14
CA SER A 399 -93.97 -89.76 38.64
C SER A 399 -94.80 -90.66 39.56
N GLY A 400 -94.56 -90.62 40.88
CA GLY A 400 -95.36 -91.37 41.86
C GLY A 400 -96.84 -90.97 41.87
N TYR A 401 -97.16 -89.69 41.69
CA TYR A 401 -98.55 -89.25 41.49
C TYR A 401 -99.13 -89.75 40.16
N ASN A 402 -98.36 -89.79 39.07
CA ASN A 402 -98.82 -90.34 37.78
C ASN A 402 -99.02 -91.86 37.83
N GLU A 403 -98.18 -92.59 38.57
CA GLU A 403 -98.39 -94.02 38.87
C GLU A 403 -99.64 -94.24 39.73
N THR A 404 -99.87 -93.38 40.72
CA THR A 404 -101.08 -93.38 41.54
C THR A 404 -102.33 -93.09 40.70
N ILE A 405 -102.28 -92.08 39.82
CA ILE A 405 -103.33 -91.80 38.83
C ILE A 405 -103.52 -92.99 37.90
N GLY A 406 -102.46 -93.65 37.43
CA GLY A 406 -102.55 -94.86 36.61
C GLY A 406 -103.25 -96.04 37.31
N SER A 407 -103.05 -96.20 38.62
CA SER A 407 -103.78 -97.20 39.42
C SER A 407 -105.26 -96.83 39.63
N LEU A 408 -105.55 -95.54 39.85
CA LEU A 408 -106.92 -95.02 39.94
C LEU A 408 -107.67 -95.14 38.60
N THR A 409 -107.01 -94.86 37.47
CA THR A 409 -107.58 -95.08 36.12
C THR A 409 -107.92 -96.56 35.91
N LYS A 410 -107.04 -97.49 36.27
CA LYS A 410 -107.35 -98.94 36.20
C LYS A 410 -108.50 -99.36 37.12
N THR A 411 -108.64 -98.70 38.28
CA THR A 411 -109.79 -98.93 39.17
C THR A 411 -111.08 -98.38 38.55
N LEU A 412 -111.00 -97.24 37.85
CA LEU A 412 -112.14 -96.64 37.14
C LEU A 412 -112.54 -97.44 35.89
N GLU A 413 -111.57 -98.04 35.19
CA GLU A 413 -111.79 -99.02 34.12
C GLU A 413 -112.47 -100.29 34.66
N ALA A 414 -112.01 -100.86 35.78
CA ALA A 414 -112.64 -102.00 36.43
C ALA A 414 -114.11 -101.72 36.83
N ASN A 415 -114.36 -100.54 37.41
CA ASN A 415 -115.71 -100.09 37.73
C ASN A 415 -116.57 -99.90 36.46
N SER A 416 -115.99 -99.53 35.31
CA SER A 416 -116.71 -99.40 34.04
C SER A 416 -117.15 -100.76 33.46
N THR A 417 -116.36 -101.81 33.67
CA THR A 417 -116.77 -103.19 33.34
C THR A 417 -117.87 -103.69 34.29
N GLU A 418 -117.78 -103.41 35.59
CA GLU A 418 -118.81 -103.77 36.57
C GLU A 418 -120.15 -103.05 36.30
N ILE A 419 -120.10 -101.79 35.85
CA ILE A 419 -121.28 -101.05 35.36
C ILE A 419 -121.90 -101.71 34.12
N SER A 420 -121.10 -102.25 33.20
CA SER A 420 -121.61 -102.92 32.00
C SER A 420 -122.36 -104.22 32.33
N GLU A 421 -121.85 -105.00 33.30
CA GLU A 421 -122.52 -106.20 33.77
C GLU A 421 -123.84 -105.86 34.50
N LEU A 422 -123.84 -104.85 35.36
CA LEU A 422 -125.05 -104.36 36.03
C LEU A 422 -126.10 -103.77 35.06
N GLN A 423 -125.67 -103.09 34.00
CA GLN A 423 -126.58 -102.60 32.95
C GLN A 423 -127.25 -103.76 32.17
N THR A 424 -126.59 -104.91 32.06
CA THR A 424 -127.20 -106.11 31.45
C THR A 424 -128.37 -106.64 32.29
N THR A 425 -128.31 -106.49 33.62
CA THR A 425 -129.39 -106.90 34.55
C THR A 425 -130.52 -105.88 34.71
N LEU A 426 -130.41 -104.67 34.15
CA LEU A 426 -131.40 -103.58 34.28
C LEU A 426 -132.41 -103.49 33.11
N SER A 427 -132.51 -104.53 32.28
CA SER A 427 -133.27 -104.50 31.02
C SER A 427 -134.71 -105.06 31.08
N GLU A 428 -135.26 -105.40 32.27
CA GLU A 428 -136.55 -106.13 32.37
C GLU A 428 -137.75 -105.30 32.90
N LEU A 429 -137.56 -104.29 33.77
CA LEU A 429 -138.65 -103.48 34.39
C LEU A 429 -138.14 -102.06 34.71
N GLU A 430 -138.89 -100.95 34.57
CA GLU A 430 -140.25 -100.73 34.02
C GLU A 430 -140.35 -99.29 33.40
N ASN A 431 -141.47 -98.93 32.75
CA ASN A 431 -141.52 -97.85 31.75
C ASN A 431 -141.92 -96.43 32.23
N ARG A 432 -141.57 -95.41 31.40
CA ARG A 432 -141.97 -93.96 31.40
C ARG A 432 -141.15 -93.07 32.35
N SER A 433 -140.18 -92.25 31.91
CA SER A 433 -139.94 -91.55 30.63
C SER A 433 -140.91 -90.36 30.37
N ASP A 434 -140.47 -89.12 30.08
CA ASP A 434 -139.11 -88.54 30.07
C ASP A 434 -139.13 -87.06 30.49
N LEU A 435 -138.09 -86.59 31.19
CA LEU A 435 -137.89 -85.17 31.55
C LEU A 435 -136.41 -84.86 31.82
N GLU A 436 -135.71 -84.27 30.85
CA GLU A 436 -134.29 -83.90 30.96
C GLU A 436 -133.99 -82.45 30.52
N GLN A 437 -132.79 -81.97 30.89
CA GLN A 437 -132.13 -80.72 30.46
C GLN A 437 -132.70 -79.38 30.94
N VAL A 438 -132.57 -79.08 32.25
CA VAL A 438 -132.42 -77.68 32.72
C VAL A 438 -131.29 -77.50 33.74
N GLU A 439 -131.44 -77.97 34.98
CA GLU A 439 -130.76 -77.31 36.10
C GLU A 439 -129.33 -77.77 36.42
N LYS A 440 -128.95 -79.03 36.15
CA LYS A 440 -127.68 -79.60 36.67
C LYS A 440 -126.42 -79.40 35.80
N ARG A 441 -126.41 -78.41 34.92
CA ARG A 441 -125.22 -77.95 34.17
C ARG A 441 -124.75 -76.53 34.54
N LYS A 442 -125.40 -75.86 35.51
CA LYS A 442 -125.22 -74.42 35.78
C LYS A 442 -124.01 -74.03 36.63
N GLU A 443 -123.46 -74.94 37.43
CA GLU A 443 -122.54 -74.56 38.54
C GLU A 443 -121.06 -74.94 38.33
N GLN A 444 -120.69 -75.60 37.23
CA GLN A 444 -119.33 -76.12 37.02
C GLN A 444 -118.63 -75.68 35.72
N LEU A 445 -119.21 -74.77 34.92
CA LEU A 445 -118.59 -74.31 33.66
C LEU A 445 -118.51 -72.78 33.45
N ALA A 446 -118.87 -71.96 34.43
CA ALA A 446 -118.72 -70.50 34.34
C ALA A 446 -117.32 -70.00 34.79
N ALA A 447 -116.67 -70.72 35.72
CA ALA A 447 -115.38 -70.32 36.31
C ALA A 447 -114.19 -70.35 35.33
N ALA A 448 -114.37 -70.90 34.12
CA ALA A 448 -113.36 -70.91 33.07
C ALA A 448 -113.27 -69.58 32.29
N ILE A 449 -114.30 -68.73 32.34
CA ILE A 449 -114.35 -67.47 31.56
C ILE A 449 -113.57 -66.35 32.27
N SER A 450 -113.72 -66.22 33.61
CA SER A 450 -113.09 -65.16 34.40
C SER A 450 -111.55 -65.19 34.42
N LYS A 451 -110.91 -66.29 34.00
CA LYS A 451 -109.44 -66.38 33.87
C LYS A 451 -108.91 -66.04 32.46
N LEU A 452 -109.79 -65.83 31.49
CA LEU A 452 -109.42 -65.47 30.12
C LEU A 452 -109.32 -63.94 29.95
N GLU A 453 -110.13 -63.19 30.70
CA GLU A 453 -110.11 -61.71 30.71
C GLU A 453 -108.84 -61.12 31.38
N GLU A 454 -108.24 -61.83 32.33
CA GLU A 454 -107.01 -61.40 32.99
C GLU A 454 -105.77 -61.59 32.07
N ALA A 455 -105.76 -62.65 31.26
CA ALA A 455 -104.79 -62.83 30.18
C ALA A 455 -104.95 -61.79 29.07
N GLN A 456 -106.18 -61.40 28.74
CA GLN A 456 -106.46 -60.35 27.75
C GLN A 456 -105.88 -58.99 28.17
N ARG A 457 -105.90 -58.66 29.47
CA ARG A 457 -105.26 -57.44 29.99
C ARG A 457 -103.74 -57.46 29.87
N LEU A 458 -103.09 -58.58 30.16
CA LEU A 458 -101.63 -58.69 30.07
C LEU A 458 -101.14 -58.65 28.62
N SER A 459 -101.91 -59.22 27.69
CA SER A 459 -101.62 -59.13 26.24
C SER A 459 -101.60 -57.68 25.75
N ASN A 460 -102.62 -56.89 26.10
CA ASN A 460 -102.73 -55.50 25.65
C ASN A 460 -101.64 -54.59 26.25
N ASP A 461 -101.20 -54.86 27.48
CA ASP A 461 -100.08 -54.13 28.09
C ASP A 461 -98.76 -54.43 27.36
N MET A 462 -98.52 -55.71 27.01
CA MET A 462 -97.34 -56.09 26.22
C MET A 462 -97.41 -55.58 24.78
N GLU A 463 -98.57 -55.52 24.12
CA GLU A 463 -98.72 -54.89 22.81
C GLU A 463 -98.49 -53.37 22.86
N THR A 464 -98.91 -52.70 23.95
CA THR A 464 -98.62 -51.27 24.17
C THR A 464 -97.11 -51.05 24.34
N GLN A 465 -96.45 -51.83 25.20
CA GLN A 465 -94.99 -51.77 25.37
C GLN A 465 -94.24 -52.15 24.08
N ILE A 466 -94.75 -53.08 23.27
CA ILE A 466 -94.17 -53.40 21.96
C ILE A 466 -94.32 -52.21 21.00
N SER A 467 -95.48 -51.54 20.93
CA SER A 467 -95.66 -50.34 20.11
C SER A 467 -94.68 -49.23 20.52
N GLU A 468 -94.58 -48.93 21.81
CA GLU A 468 -93.62 -47.94 22.32
C GLU A 468 -92.17 -48.32 22.01
N LYS A 469 -91.80 -49.61 22.10
CA LYS A 469 -90.47 -50.09 21.70
C LYS A 469 -90.26 -50.02 20.19
N GLN A 470 -91.29 -50.26 19.37
CA GLN A 470 -91.25 -50.13 17.91
C GLN A 470 -91.03 -48.67 17.51
N ASP A 471 -91.69 -47.72 18.19
CA ASP A 471 -91.55 -46.28 17.97
C ASP A 471 -90.23 -45.72 18.51
N MET A 472 -89.74 -46.23 19.65
CA MET A 472 -88.37 -45.93 20.10
C MET A 472 -87.31 -46.51 19.15
N LEU A 473 -87.54 -47.69 18.57
CA LEU A 473 -86.63 -48.31 17.61
C LEU A 473 -86.64 -47.58 16.26
N SER A 474 -87.82 -47.20 15.74
CA SER A 474 -87.95 -46.42 14.50
C SER A 474 -87.40 -45.00 14.68
N ALA A 475 -87.60 -44.36 15.83
CA ALA A 475 -86.96 -43.10 16.19
C ALA A 475 -85.43 -43.26 16.33
N ALA A 476 -84.92 -44.35 16.89
CA ALA A 476 -83.48 -44.61 16.99
C ALA A 476 -82.85 -44.91 15.62
N GLN A 477 -83.53 -45.67 14.76
CA GLN A 477 -83.11 -45.93 13.38
C GLN A 477 -83.11 -44.65 12.55
N LYS A 478 -84.20 -43.88 12.59
CA LYS A 478 -84.28 -42.56 11.95
C LYS A 478 -83.19 -41.62 12.45
N LYS A 479 -82.95 -41.56 13.76
CA LYS A 479 -81.88 -40.72 14.36
C LYS A 479 -80.47 -41.24 14.03
N TYR A 480 -80.30 -42.54 13.81
CA TYR A 480 -79.05 -43.14 13.33
C TYR A 480 -78.81 -42.86 11.84
N GLU A 481 -79.84 -42.90 11.01
CA GLU A 481 -79.76 -42.54 9.59
C GLU A 481 -79.66 -41.03 9.38
N GLU A 482 -80.30 -40.21 10.21
CA GLU A 482 -80.03 -38.77 10.33
C GLU A 482 -78.59 -38.51 10.80
N MET A 483 -78.04 -39.28 11.76
CA MET A 483 -76.61 -39.21 12.10
C MET A 483 -75.69 -39.68 10.96
N LEU A 484 -76.09 -40.68 10.16
CA LEU A 484 -75.29 -41.17 9.04
C LEU A 484 -75.35 -40.21 7.84
N GLN A 485 -76.49 -39.56 7.62
CA GLN A 485 -76.65 -38.48 6.64
C GLN A 485 -75.94 -37.21 7.10
N THR A 486 -76.03 -36.80 8.37
CA THR A 486 -75.26 -35.66 8.90
C THR A 486 -73.77 -35.96 8.96
N LYS A 487 -73.34 -37.21 9.20
CA LYS A 487 -71.93 -37.60 9.05
C LYS A 487 -71.46 -37.46 7.60
N ARG A 488 -72.19 -38.00 6.62
CA ARG A 488 -71.87 -37.84 5.19
C ARG A 488 -71.95 -36.37 4.74
N ALA A 489 -72.87 -35.60 5.30
CA ALA A 489 -72.98 -34.16 5.07
C ALA A 489 -71.82 -33.41 5.72
N LEU A 490 -71.32 -33.80 6.90
CA LEU A 490 -70.14 -33.24 7.54
C LEU A 490 -68.84 -33.64 6.84
N GLU A 491 -68.75 -34.84 6.27
CA GLU A 491 -67.61 -35.28 5.45
C GLU A 491 -67.57 -34.51 4.12
N ASN A 492 -68.74 -34.33 3.47
CA ASN A 492 -68.87 -33.48 2.28
C ASN A 492 -68.68 -31.99 2.60
N GLN A 493 -69.21 -31.49 3.72
CA GLN A 493 -68.97 -30.12 4.19
C GLN A 493 -67.51 -29.92 4.58
N MET A 494 -66.80 -30.89 5.15
CA MET A 494 -65.39 -30.74 5.51
C MET A 494 -64.47 -30.75 4.28
N ASN A 495 -64.85 -31.45 3.20
CA ASN A 495 -64.16 -31.32 1.92
C ASN A 495 -64.52 -29.99 1.23
N SER A 496 -65.80 -29.62 1.19
CA SER A 496 -66.24 -28.32 0.67
C SER A 496 -65.67 -27.14 1.47
N ILE A 497 -65.45 -27.26 2.78
CA ILE A 497 -64.77 -26.26 3.62
C ILE A 497 -63.28 -26.18 3.30
N LYS A 498 -62.61 -27.27 2.90
CA LYS A 498 -61.21 -27.21 2.41
C LYS A 498 -61.11 -26.54 1.03
N GLU A 499 -62.20 -26.54 0.26
CA GLU A 499 -62.31 -25.90 -1.05
C GLU A 499 -62.70 -24.42 -0.90
N ILE A 500 -63.68 -24.12 -0.04
CA ILE A 500 -64.11 -22.76 0.34
C ILE A 500 -63.03 -22.02 1.15
N LEU A 501 -62.17 -22.71 1.91
CA LEU A 501 -60.95 -22.11 2.50
C LEU A 501 -59.84 -21.83 1.46
N ARG A 502 -60.07 -22.13 0.17
CA ARG A 502 -59.30 -21.63 -0.97
C ARG A 502 -60.07 -20.61 -1.81
N GLU A 503 -61.40 -20.62 -1.78
CA GLU A 503 -62.30 -19.64 -2.43
C GLU A 503 -62.85 -18.57 -1.46
N ILE A 504 -62.06 -18.22 -0.43
CA ILE A 504 -62.22 -17.03 0.41
C ILE A 504 -60.80 -16.49 0.70
N GLU A 505 -60.15 -15.65 -0.13
CA GLU A 505 -60.43 -15.06 -1.46
C GLU A 505 -61.88 -15.00 -1.96
N TYR A 506 -62.53 -13.86 -1.66
CA TYR A 506 -63.55 -13.22 -2.50
C TYR A 506 -65.06 -13.49 -2.29
N VAL A 507 -65.53 -13.55 -1.03
CA VAL A 507 -66.88 -13.02 -0.69
C VAL A 507 -66.79 -12.03 0.47
N ASP A 508 -67.52 -10.91 0.33
CA ASP A 508 -67.38 -9.71 1.16
C ASP A 508 -68.09 -9.82 2.53
N LYS A 509 -67.45 -9.30 3.59
CA LYS A 509 -68.10 -9.09 4.90
C LYS A 509 -69.23 -8.06 4.83
N ASP A 510 -69.17 -7.14 3.86
CA ASP A 510 -70.22 -6.15 3.68
C ASP A 510 -71.48 -6.71 3.01
N ASP A 511 -71.47 -7.84 2.28
CA ASP A 511 -72.72 -8.42 1.75
C ASP A 511 -73.65 -8.92 2.87
N TYR A 512 -73.10 -9.56 3.91
CA TYR A 512 -73.90 -9.98 5.07
C TYR A 512 -74.38 -8.78 5.91
N ARG A 513 -73.55 -7.74 6.08
CA ARG A 513 -74.00 -6.47 6.68
C ARG A 513 -75.05 -5.77 5.85
N PHE A 514 -74.92 -5.77 4.52
CA PHE A 514 -75.85 -5.14 3.60
C PHE A 514 -77.18 -5.89 3.56
N LYS A 515 -77.19 -7.23 3.61
CA LYS A 515 -78.40 -8.05 3.73
C LYS A 515 -79.09 -7.84 5.08
N LEU A 516 -78.36 -7.79 6.19
CA LEU A 516 -78.93 -7.51 7.52
C LEU A 516 -79.45 -6.07 7.64
N LYS A 517 -78.74 -5.09 7.06
CA LYS A 517 -79.19 -3.70 6.98
C LYS A 517 -80.44 -3.56 6.10
N ARG A 518 -80.46 -4.23 4.94
CA ARG A 518 -81.59 -4.22 3.99
C ARG A 518 -82.81 -5.00 4.49
N SER A 519 -82.65 -5.99 5.38
CA SER A 519 -83.77 -6.60 6.09
C SER A 519 -84.29 -5.71 7.23
N GLY A 520 -83.41 -5.03 7.98
CA GLY A 520 -83.80 -4.01 8.96
C GLY A 520 -84.51 -2.80 8.33
N GLU A 521 -83.99 -2.29 7.20
CA GLU A 521 -84.61 -1.23 6.40
C GLU A 521 -85.96 -1.69 5.82
N ARG A 522 -86.09 -2.97 5.41
CA ARG A 522 -87.38 -3.56 5.01
C ARG A 522 -88.35 -3.68 6.18
N LEU A 523 -87.90 -4.06 7.37
CA LEU A 523 -88.75 -4.14 8.57
C LEU A 523 -89.24 -2.74 8.96
N GLY A 524 -88.36 -1.74 9.00
CA GLY A 524 -88.73 -0.34 9.21
C GLY A 524 -89.68 0.19 8.12
N SER A 525 -89.48 -0.20 6.87
CA SER A 525 -90.39 0.15 5.76
C SER A 525 -91.75 -0.53 5.87
N LEU A 526 -91.82 -1.78 6.34
CA LEU A 526 -93.06 -2.53 6.57
C LEU A 526 -93.81 -2.01 7.78
N ILE A 527 -93.13 -1.74 8.90
CA ILE A 527 -93.72 -1.09 10.09
C ILE A 527 -94.26 0.30 9.72
N LYS A 528 -93.55 1.05 8.88
CA LYS A 528 -94.04 2.33 8.38
C LYS A 528 -95.25 2.15 7.45
N ALA A 529 -95.19 1.26 6.46
CA ALA A 529 -96.30 0.97 5.56
C ALA A 529 -97.54 0.41 6.29
N ALA A 530 -97.35 -0.37 7.36
CA ALA A 530 -98.43 -0.87 8.22
C ALA A 530 -99.07 0.27 9.03
N ASN A 531 -98.28 1.21 9.58
CA ASN A 531 -98.82 2.39 10.25
C ASN A 531 -99.47 3.39 9.28
N ASP A 532 -98.92 3.55 8.07
CA ASP A 532 -99.50 4.37 7.00
C ASP A 532 -100.80 3.73 6.48
N LEU A 533 -100.87 2.40 6.37
CA LEU A 533 -102.10 1.66 6.09
C LEU A 533 -103.11 1.74 7.24
N LYS A 534 -102.71 1.60 8.50
CA LYS A 534 -103.59 1.71 9.67
C LYS A 534 -104.15 3.13 9.81
N SER A 535 -103.36 4.15 9.48
CA SER A 535 -103.78 5.55 9.37
C SER A 535 -104.70 5.80 8.16
N SER A 536 -104.42 5.18 7.02
CA SER A 536 -105.26 5.28 5.81
C SER A 536 -106.58 4.51 5.97
N LEU A 537 -106.58 3.41 6.72
CA LEU A 537 -107.76 2.64 7.09
C LEU A 537 -108.61 3.44 8.07
N ALA A 538 -108.01 4.07 9.09
CA ALA A 538 -108.70 5.01 9.97
C ALA A 538 -109.28 6.21 9.19
N ALA A 539 -108.59 6.71 8.17
CA ALA A 539 -109.10 7.76 7.28
C ALA A 539 -110.28 7.27 6.40
N MET A 540 -110.17 6.09 5.79
CA MET A 540 -111.25 5.49 5.00
C MET A 540 -112.48 5.14 5.86
N HIS A 541 -112.28 4.58 7.05
CA HIS A 541 -113.37 4.31 8.00
C HIS A 541 -114.09 5.61 8.34
N LYS A 542 -113.35 6.68 8.65
CA LYS A 542 -113.91 8.01 8.96
C LYS A 542 -114.60 8.72 7.77
N VAL A 543 -114.43 8.23 6.55
CA VAL A 543 -115.08 8.76 5.34
C VAL A 543 -116.28 7.90 4.89
N VAL A 544 -116.24 6.58 5.10
CA VAL A 544 -117.29 5.64 4.66
C VAL A 544 -118.26 5.28 5.78
N PHE A 545 -117.77 5.16 7.02
CA PHE A 545 -118.51 4.77 8.21
C PHE A 545 -118.27 5.79 9.33
N GLY A 546 -119.01 6.90 9.27
CA GLY A 546 -118.94 8.01 10.23
C GLY A 546 -119.54 7.67 11.60
N GLY A 547 -118.89 6.75 12.34
CA GLY A 547 -119.31 6.22 13.63
C GLY A 547 -118.45 5.03 14.01
N ASP A 548 -118.49 4.64 15.28
CA ASP A 548 -117.56 3.66 15.86
C ASP A 548 -117.70 2.23 15.29
N PHE A 549 -116.65 1.44 15.51
CA PHE A 549 -116.41 0.12 14.91
C PHE A 549 -117.44 -0.92 15.38
N ASP A 550 -118.19 -1.52 14.45
CA ASP A 550 -119.09 -2.65 14.71
C ASP A 550 -118.60 -3.90 13.93
N GLU A 551 -118.53 -5.03 14.61
CA GLU A 551 -117.57 -6.12 14.35
C GLU A 551 -118.02 -7.09 13.23
N SER A 552 -118.99 -6.69 12.40
CA SER A 552 -119.81 -7.59 11.57
C SER A 552 -119.76 -7.33 10.06
N CYS A 553 -118.78 -6.59 9.54
CA CYS A 553 -118.61 -6.36 8.09
C CYS A 553 -117.43 -7.14 7.50
N SER A 554 -117.69 -8.05 6.55
CA SER A 554 -116.69 -9.03 6.06
C SER A 554 -115.49 -8.42 5.31
N MET A 555 -115.55 -7.17 4.87
CA MET A 555 -114.38 -6.50 4.27
C MET A 555 -113.42 -5.92 5.33
N ALA A 556 -113.93 -5.57 6.51
CA ALA A 556 -113.09 -5.21 7.66
C ALA A 556 -112.39 -6.44 8.21
N ALA A 557 -113.12 -7.53 8.48
CA ALA A 557 -112.56 -8.79 8.99
C ALA A 557 -111.48 -9.39 8.06
N ASN A 558 -111.61 -9.27 6.74
CA ASN A 558 -110.56 -9.68 5.80
C ASN A 558 -109.33 -8.75 5.82
N LEU A 559 -109.50 -7.44 6.02
CA LEU A 559 -108.38 -6.50 6.17
C LEU A 559 -107.69 -6.64 7.53
N GLU A 560 -108.44 -7.01 8.57
CA GLU A 560 -107.93 -7.32 9.90
C GLU A 560 -107.17 -8.66 9.91
N GLN A 561 -107.64 -9.69 9.18
CA GLN A 561 -106.83 -10.87 8.86
C GLN A 561 -105.54 -10.52 8.08
N VAL A 562 -105.57 -9.54 7.19
CA VAL A 562 -104.35 -9.10 6.47
C VAL A 562 -103.40 -8.34 7.39
N LEU A 563 -103.91 -7.57 8.35
CA LEU A 563 -103.09 -6.89 9.35
C LEU A 563 -102.51 -7.87 10.39
N LEU A 564 -103.30 -8.80 10.93
CA LEU A 564 -102.81 -9.93 11.74
C LEU A 564 -101.77 -10.73 10.95
N GLY A 565 -102.06 -11.08 9.69
CA GLY A 565 -101.13 -11.74 8.79
C GLY A 565 -99.94 -10.89 8.33
N ILE A 566 -99.80 -9.64 8.79
CA ILE A 566 -98.60 -8.79 8.66
C ILE A 566 -97.88 -8.71 10.01
N ASP A 567 -98.60 -8.54 11.12
CA ASP A 567 -98.03 -8.54 12.48
C ASP A 567 -97.45 -9.93 12.82
N ASP A 568 -98.13 -11.04 12.49
CA ASP A 568 -97.59 -12.42 12.54
C ASP A 568 -96.27 -12.56 11.77
N LYS A 569 -96.15 -11.88 10.61
CA LYS A 569 -94.92 -11.91 9.80
C LYS A 569 -93.84 -10.99 10.37
N ILE A 570 -94.19 -9.91 11.04
CA ILE A 570 -93.26 -9.07 11.79
C ILE A 570 -92.72 -9.85 12.98
N ASP A 571 -93.58 -10.55 13.71
CA ASP A 571 -93.21 -11.44 14.81
C ASP A 571 -92.35 -12.60 14.33
N ASP A 572 -92.69 -13.30 13.25
CA ASP A 572 -91.84 -14.35 12.68
C ASP A 572 -90.47 -13.80 12.24
N ILE A 573 -90.38 -12.59 11.67
CA ILE A 573 -89.08 -11.97 11.32
C ILE A 573 -88.29 -11.60 12.58
N GLN A 574 -88.94 -11.09 13.64
CA GLN A 574 -88.28 -10.83 14.93
C GLN A 574 -87.80 -12.11 15.60
N LYS A 575 -88.59 -13.18 15.55
CA LYS A 575 -88.32 -14.52 16.08
C LYS A 575 -87.14 -15.18 15.36
N ASN A 576 -87.07 -15.03 14.02
CA ASN A 576 -85.90 -15.42 13.22
C ASN A 576 -84.65 -14.59 13.57
N LEU A 577 -84.77 -13.27 13.74
CA LEU A 577 -83.64 -12.42 14.20
C LEU A 577 -83.15 -12.82 15.60
N TYR A 578 -84.07 -13.14 16.51
CA TYR A 578 -83.74 -13.62 17.86
C TYR A 578 -83.07 -15.01 17.83
N GLN A 579 -83.52 -15.92 16.96
CA GLN A 579 -82.86 -17.20 16.73
C GLN A 579 -81.44 -17.04 16.14
N CYS A 580 -81.23 -16.11 15.20
CA CYS A 580 -79.91 -15.78 14.70
C CYS A 580 -78.98 -15.24 15.80
N GLY A 581 -79.49 -14.40 16.71
CA GLY A 581 -78.73 -13.96 17.89
C GLY A 581 -78.39 -15.12 18.84
N LYS A 582 -79.37 -15.99 19.11
CA LYS A 582 -79.24 -17.15 20.00
C LYS A 582 -78.21 -18.18 19.48
N LEU A 583 -78.16 -18.40 18.17
CA LEU A 583 -77.18 -19.28 17.51
C LEU A 583 -75.72 -18.78 17.63
N CYS A 584 -75.50 -17.50 17.92
CA CYS A 584 -74.17 -16.96 18.23
C CYS A 584 -73.76 -17.16 19.70
N SER A 585 -74.71 -17.32 20.63
CA SER A 585 -74.41 -17.47 22.07
C SER A 585 -74.26 -18.93 22.54
N GLU A 586 -75.05 -19.86 22.01
CA GLU A 586 -75.05 -21.27 22.47
C GLU A 586 -73.88 -22.12 21.92
N LYS A 587 -72.78 -21.49 21.50
CA LYS A 587 -71.62 -22.15 20.88
C LYS A 587 -70.28 -21.90 21.57
N PHE A 588 -70.31 -21.34 22.78
CA PHE A 588 -69.12 -20.84 23.50
C PHE A 588 -68.98 -21.33 24.97
N VAL A 589 -69.74 -22.35 25.39
CA VAL A 589 -69.68 -22.88 26.77
C VAL A 589 -69.58 -24.40 26.78
N LEU A 590 -68.36 -24.92 26.57
CA LEU A 590 -67.93 -26.29 26.92
C LEU A 590 -66.40 -26.27 27.18
N GLU A 591 -65.97 -25.53 28.20
CA GLU A 591 -64.64 -25.63 28.82
C GLU A 591 -64.81 -25.71 30.35
N ASP A 592 -64.97 -26.94 30.86
CA ASP A 592 -64.59 -27.44 32.19
C ASP A 592 -64.80 -28.98 32.22
#